data_AF-A0A381YVK0-F1
#
_entry.id   AF-A0A381YVK0-F1
#
_cell.length_a   1.000
_cell.length_b   1.000
_cell.length_c   1.000
_cell.angle_alpha   90.00
_cell.angle_beta   90.00
_cell.angle_gamma   90.00
#
_symmetry.space_group_name_H-M   'P 1'
#
loop_
_entity.id
_entity.type
_entity.pdbx_description
1 polymer ?
#
loop_
_entity_poly.entity_id
_entity_poly.type
_entity_poly.pdbx_seq_one_letter_code
_entity_poly.pdbx_strand_id
1 'polypeptide(L)'
;EERDFADPYRLRTLIRKFSDHIAFPVKMRVEQAAEEKEGKGQVKQDQEETVNAAMALWARPRTEISDDEYKEFYKHISHDFHDPIVWGHNKVEGKREYTSLMYVPPKAPFDLWNREAPKGLKLYVQRVFIMDDADQFLPLYLRFVRGVIDTNDLSLNVSRELLQQDSNVEAIRTALTKRVLGMLSKLAKDEPEKYQSFWDEFGKVLKEGSAEDLANREKLANLLRFSTTYTDSENQDQSLEDYIGRKADAQDKIYYIAADGFNAAKSSPHLEIFRKKGIEVLLFSDAIDEWFVGHLGEFEEMQLRDITRGELDLPDIDGGDSDSNKDQKVEEHKELLERLEKELNGEVNEVRVTSRLTDSPACLALGEFDMGTQMRRLMEASGQTVPPSLPIFELNPDHPLIGRLADESDDQRFKDLARVLFDQASLAEGRQPEDPGAFVQRLNRLLLDLSA
;
A
#
# COMPACT_ATOMS: atom_id res chain seq x y z
N GLU A 1 22.67 29.83 27.90
CA GLU A 1 21.56 29.16 27.19
C GLU A 1 20.30 30.02 27.16
N GLU A 2 19.75 30.48 28.29
CA GLU A 2 18.56 31.38 28.26
C GLU A 2 18.87 32.85 27.92
N ARG A 3 20.03 33.37 28.32
CA ARG A 3 20.44 34.78 28.05
C ARG A 3 20.59 35.10 26.56
N ASP A 4 20.79 34.08 25.73
CA ASP A 4 20.95 34.23 24.28
C ASP A 4 19.64 34.66 23.60
N PHE A 5 18.48 34.39 24.21
CA PHE A 5 17.17 34.86 23.72
C PHE A 5 16.89 36.32 24.10
N ALA A 6 17.74 36.94 24.93
CA ALA A 6 17.72 38.37 25.20
C ALA A 6 18.58 39.18 24.21
N ASP A 7 19.34 38.53 23.32
CA ASP A 7 20.07 39.20 22.24
C ASP A 7 19.11 39.59 21.11
N PRO A 8 18.96 40.89 20.79
CA PRO A 8 18.05 41.35 19.75
C PRO A 8 18.35 40.77 18.37
N TYR A 9 19.63 40.52 18.05
CA TYR A 9 20.03 39.97 16.76
C TYR A 9 19.57 38.50 16.64
N ARG A 10 19.90 37.68 17.63
CA ARG A 10 19.45 36.28 17.66
C ARG A 10 17.94 36.14 17.70
N LEU A 11 17.24 36.95 18.49
CA LEU A 11 15.78 36.93 18.54
C LEU A 11 15.16 37.31 17.20
N ARG A 12 15.71 38.32 16.50
CA ARG A 12 15.30 38.71 15.15
C ARG A 12 15.52 37.59 14.13
N THR A 13 16.65 36.89 14.18
CA THR A 13 16.93 35.73 13.32
C THR A 13 15.93 34.60 13.57
N LEU A 14 15.60 34.32 14.83
CA LEU A 14 14.63 33.29 15.20
C LEU A 14 13.20 33.67 14.75
N ILE A 15 12.77 34.91 14.97
CA ILE A 15 11.46 35.40 14.54
C ILE A 15 11.33 35.30 13.02
N ARG A 16 12.36 35.70 12.26
CA ARG A 16 12.34 35.55 10.79
C ARG A 16 12.25 34.08 10.40
N LYS A 17 13.11 33.23 10.97
CA LYS A 17 13.14 31.79 10.69
C LYS A 17 11.79 31.10 10.94
N PHE A 18 11.12 31.43 12.05
CA PHE A 18 9.94 30.69 12.52
C PHE A 18 8.61 31.44 12.38
N SER A 19 8.60 32.69 11.92
CA SER A 19 7.38 33.50 11.85
C SER A 19 7.25 34.34 10.58
N ASP A 20 8.19 34.26 9.63
CA ASP A 20 8.06 34.91 8.31
C ASP A 20 6.89 34.37 7.49
N HIS A 21 6.46 33.14 7.75
CA HIS A 21 5.34 32.51 7.06
C HIS A 21 3.96 32.80 7.65
N ILE A 22 3.88 33.58 8.74
CA ILE A 22 2.62 33.93 9.40
C ILE A 22 2.06 35.22 8.79
N ALA A 23 0.75 35.23 8.52
CA ALA A 23 0.06 36.36 7.88
C ALA A 23 -0.14 37.60 8.78
N PHE A 24 0.35 37.59 10.01
CA PHE A 24 0.21 38.69 10.97
C PHE A 24 1.58 39.30 11.32
N PRO A 25 1.65 40.62 11.57
CA PRO A 25 2.89 41.29 11.91
C PRO A 25 3.36 40.92 13.33
N VAL A 26 4.54 40.31 13.43
CA VAL A 26 5.27 40.08 14.68
C VAL A 26 6.12 41.31 14.95
N LYS A 27 5.76 42.04 16.00
CA LYS A 27 6.46 43.25 16.41
C LYS A 27 7.50 42.96 17.47
N MET A 28 8.67 43.58 17.33
CA MET A 28 9.76 43.53 18.30
C MET A 28 10.12 44.94 18.72
N ARG A 29 10.39 45.14 20.01
CA ARG A 29 10.94 46.40 20.51
C ARG A 29 12.41 46.51 20.11
N VAL A 30 12.77 47.63 19.50
CA VAL A 30 14.13 47.92 19.08
C VAL A 30 14.62 49.17 19.79
N GLU A 31 15.77 49.07 20.47
CA GLU A 31 16.46 50.24 20.99
C GLU A 31 17.22 50.92 19.83
N GLN A 32 16.75 52.08 19.37
CA GLN A 32 17.57 52.93 18.51
C GLN A 32 18.60 53.71 19.34
N ALA A 33 19.79 53.90 18.76
CA ALA A 33 20.76 54.84 19.31
C ALA A 33 20.15 56.24 19.34
N ALA A 34 20.26 56.92 20.48
CA ALA A 34 19.69 58.25 20.67
C ALA A 34 20.26 59.23 19.63
N GLU A 35 19.39 59.89 18.86
CA GLU A 35 19.78 61.09 18.14
C GLU A 35 20.11 62.18 19.17
N GLU A 36 21.33 62.71 19.15
CA GLU A 36 21.68 63.91 19.91
C GLU A 36 20.87 65.09 19.36
N LYS A 37 19.74 65.37 20.00
CA LYS A 37 19.13 66.70 19.90
C LYS A 37 19.85 67.63 20.86
N GLU A 38 20.55 68.62 20.30
CA GLU A 38 21.25 69.66 21.04
C GLU A 38 20.38 70.20 22.20
N GLY A 39 20.81 69.94 23.43
CA GLY A 39 20.35 70.64 24.62
C GLY A 39 19.29 69.96 25.50
N LYS A 40 18.77 68.78 25.19
CA LYS A 40 17.92 68.01 26.13
C LYS A 40 18.24 66.51 26.05
N GLY A 41 18.48 65.89 27.21
CA GLY A 41 19.08 64.56 27.37
C GLY A 41 18.50 63.44 26.51
N GLN A 42 19.34 62.41 26.28
CA GLN A 42 19.03 61.21 25.50
C GLN A 42 17.68 60.61 25.92
N VAL A 43 16.70 60.64 25.02
CA VAL A 43 15.45 59.88 25.17
C VAL A 43 15.62 58.61 24.34
N LYS A 44 15.87 57.48 25.00
CA LYS A 44 15.69 56.16 24.37
C LYS A 44 14.21 56.03 24.04
N GLN A 45 13.88 55.93 22.77
CA GLN A 45 12.51 55.73 22.34
C GLN A 45 12.35 54.26 21.95
N ASP A 46 11.57 53.52 22.74
CA ASP A 46 11.17 52.16 22.40
C ASP A 46 10.23 52.25 21.19
N GLN A 47 10.72 51.91 20.00
CA GLN A 47 9.88 51.73 18.82
C GLN A 47 9.66 50.24 18.56
N GLU A 48 8.42 49.91 18.20
CA GLU A 48 8.05 48.56 17.76
C GLU A 48 8.24 48.46 16.24
N GLU A 49 9.11 47.55 15.81
CA GLU A 49 9.35 47.23 14.39
C GLU A 49 8.68 45.88 14.06
N THR A 50 8.00 45.77 12.93
CA THR A 50 7.56 44.47 12.40
C THR A 50 8.78 43.72 11.88
N VAL A 51 9.07 42.57 12.48
CA VAL A 51 10.29 41.82 12.19
C VAL A 51 10.10 40.76 11.12
N ASN A 52 8.89 40.21 11.02
CA ASN A 52 8.57 39.17 10.06
C ASN A 52 8.04 39.74 8.73
N ALA A 53 8.02 38.93 7.67
CA ALA A 53 7.50 39.32 6.37
C ALA A 53 6.00 39.70 6.36
N ALA A 54 5.23 39.28 7.39
CA ALA A 54 3.79 39.55 7.53
C ALA A 54 2.96 39.16 6.29
N MET A 55 3.45 38.19 5.50
CA MET A 55 2.81 37.68 4.31
C MET A 55 2.82 36.17 4.37
N ALA A 56 1.65 35.56 4.16
CA ALA A 56 1.54 34.11 4.11
C ALA A 56 2.49 33.53 3.06
N LEU A 57 3.24 32.49 3.42
CA LEU A 57 4.27 31.93 2.53
C LEU A 57 3.71 31.48 1.18
N TRP A 58 2.53 30.87 1.17
CA TRP A 58 1.86 30.45 -0.07
C TRP A 58 1.42 31.62 -0.96
N ALA A 59 1.29 32.84 -0.42
CA ALA A 59 0.92 34.01 -1.22
C ALA A 59 2.12 34.62 -1.99
N ARG A 60 3.35 34.26 -1.63
CA ARG A 60 4.57 34.77 -2.27
C ARG A 60 4.84 34.08 -3.63
N PRO A 61 5.48 34.76 -4.58
CA PRO A 61 5.95 34.12 -5.82
C PRO A 61 6.89 32.95 -5.53
N ARG A 62 6.71 31.81 -6.22
CA ARG A 62 7.50 30.59 -5.97
C ARG A 62 9.00 30.80 -6.18
N THR A 63 9.39 31.73 -7.05
CA THR A 63 10.78 32.08 -7.36
C THR A 63 11.47 32.86 -6.24
N GLU A 64 10.69 33.37 -5.28
CA GLU A 64 11.18 34.15 -4.14
C GLU A 64 11.16 33.35 -2.83
N ILE A 65 10.79 32.07 -2.88
CA ILE A 65 10.72 31.19 -1.70
C ILE A 65 11.82 30.13 -1.84
N SER A 66 12.71 30.08 -0.87
CA SER A 66 13.75 29.05 -0.79
C SER A 66 13.19 27.71 -0.30
N ASP A 67 13.90 26.63 -0.59
CA ASP A 67 13.55 25.29 -0.11
C ASP A 67 13.51 25.22 1.42
N ASP A 68 14.42 25.91 2.11
CA ASP A 68 14.45 25.96 3.58
C ASP A 68 13.19 26.64 4.14
N GLU A 69 12.68 27.68 3.49
CA GLU A 69 11.42 28.32 3.90
C GLU A 69 10.22 27.39 3.74
N TYR A 70 10.16 26.58 2.66
CA TYR A 70 9.12 25.56 2.52
C TYR A 70 9.21 24.51 3.63
N LYS A 71 10.42 24.03 3.94
CA LYS A 71 10.66 23.03 4.99
C LYS A 71 10.29 23.55 6.38
N GLU A 72 10.71 24.76 6.74
CA GLU A 72 10.37 25.35 8.04
C GLU A 72 8.86 25.64 8.14
N PHE A 73 8.21 26.04 7.05
CA PHE A 73 6.77 26.17 7.03
C PHE A 73 6.05 24.84 7.23
N TYR A 74 6.50 23.77 6.57
CA TYR A 74 5.98 22.42 6.79
C TYR A 74 6.07 22.03 8.27
N LYS A 75 7.25 22.13 8.89
CA LYS A 75 7.45 21.82 10.31
C LYS A 75 6.51 22.61 11.21
N HIS A 76 6.34 23.90 10.92
CA HIS A 76 5.45 24.76 11.66
C HIS A 76 3.98 24.33 11.59
N ILE A 77 3.47 24.01 10.39
CA ILE A 77 2.03 23.68 10.22
C ILE A 77 1.68 22.24 10.56
N SER A 78 2.64 21.32 10.47
CA SER A 78 2.45 19.88 10.70
C SER A 78 2.83 19.46 12.12
N HIS A 79 3.56 20.30 12.84
CA HIS A 79 4.21 19.95 14.12
C HIS A 79 5.20 18.79 14.02
N ASP A 80 5.71 18.52 12.81
CA ASP A 80 6.82 17.59 12.56
C ASP A 80 8.17 18.31 12.75
N PHE A 81 9.20 17.56 13.10
CA PHE A 81 10.58 18.03 13.24
C PHE A 81 11.43 17.69 12.01
N HIS A 82 10.97 16.77 11.16
CA HIS A 82 11.65 16.34 9.95
C HIS A 82 11.29 17.22 8.75
N ASP A 83 12.11 17.16 7.70
CA ASP A 83 11.79 17.79 6.42
C ASP A 83 10.77 16.93 5.64
N PRO A 84 9.85 17.53 4.87
CA PRO A 84 8.92 16.79 4.03
C PRO A 84 9.65 16.04 2.90
N ILE A 85 9.09 14.92 2.43
CA ILE A 85 9.64 14.15 1.29
C ILE A 85 9.61 15.01 0.02
N VAL A 86 8.46 15.63 -0.22
CA VAL A 86 8.19 16.46 -1.40
C VAL A 86 7.07 17.45 -1.10
N TRP A 87 7.03 18.55 -1.85
CA TRP A 87 5.97 19.54 -1.79
C TRP A 87 5.54 20.03 -3.16
N GLY A 88 4.29 20.50 -3.22
CA GLY A 88 3.67 21.08 -4.40
C GLY A 88 3.02 22.41 -4.06
N HIS A 89 3.60 23.51 -4.55
CA HIS A 89 3.02 24.84 -4.47
C HIS A 89 2.34 25.16 -5.80
N ASN A 90 1.03 25.44 -5.79
CA ASN A 90 0.23 25.74 -6.98
C ASN A 90 -0.65 26.98 -6.78
N LYS A 91 -0.76 27.81 -7.82
CA LYS A 91 -1.72 28.91 -7.90
C LYS A 91 -2.58 28.68 -9.13
N VAL A 92 -3.89 28.70 -8.95
CA VAL A 92 -4.90 28.52 -10.00
C VAL A 92 -5.71 29.80 -10.11
N GLU A 93 -5.88 30.27 -11.34
CA GLU A 93 -6.61 31.49 -11.69
C GLU A 93 -7.66 31.16 -12.77
N GLY A 94 -8.70 31.98 -12.91
CA GLY A 94 -9.72 31.85 -13.95
C GLY A 94 -11.08 31.43 -13.40
N LYS A 95 -11.62 30.30 -13.88
CA LYS A 95 -12.95 29.81 -13.45
C LYS A 95 -13.02 29.55 -11.93
N ARG A 96 -11.87 29.22 -11.33
CA ARG A 96 -11.67 29.13 -9.89
C ARG A 96 -10.38 29.81 -9.53
N GLU A 97 -10.34 30.39 -8.34
CA GLU A 97 -9.18 31.08 -7.83
C GLU A 97 -8.79 30.53 -6.46
N TYR A 98 -7.68 29.80 -6.43
CA TYR A 98 -7.11 29.27 -5.20
C TYR A 98 -5.60 29.08 -5.29
N THR A 99 -4.96 29.10 -4.13
CA THR A 99 -3.55 28.74 -3.95
C THR A 99 -3.48 27.53 -3.03
N SER A 100 -2.73 26.51 -3.42
CA SER A 100 -2.49 25.33 -2.59
C SER A 100 -1.00 25.11 -2.39
N LEU A 101 -0.63 24.73 -1.17
CA LEU A 101 0.72 24.30 -0.83
C LEU A 101 0.59 23.02 -0.01
N MET A 102 0.94 21.91 -0.65
CA MET A 102 0.75 20.55 -0.13
C MET A 102 2.10 19.88 0.06
N TYR A 103 2.21 19.04 1.09
CA TYR A 103 3.39 18.33 1.52
C TYR A 103 3.09 16.85 1.72
N VAL A 104 4.09 16.02 1.46
CA VAL A 104 4.11 14.61 1.87
C VAL A 104 5.04 14.48 3.07
N PRO A 105 4.53 14.08 4.25
CA PRO A 105 5.36 13.83 5.43
C PRO A 105 6.42 12.74 5.17
N PRO A 106 7.57 12.77 5.86
CA PRO A 106 8.59 11.72 5.78
C PRO A 106 8.26 10.46 6.57
N LYS A 107 7.29 10.54 7.49
CA LYS A 107 6.84 9.44 8.32
C LYS A 107 5.33 9.42 8.42
N ALA A 108 4.75 8.23 8.42
CA ALA A 108 3.35 8.04 8.72
C ALA A 108 3.06 8.47 10.17
N PRO A 109 2.02 9.28 10.41
CA PRO A 109 1.60 9.58 11.78
C PRO A 109 1.02 8.31 12.44
N PHE A 110 1.19 8.18 13.76
CA PHE A 110 0.76 6.98 14.49
C PHE A 110 -0.76 6.72 14.39
N ASP A 111 -1.55 7.76 14.16
CA ASP A 111 -3.00 7.75 14.04
C ASP A 111 -3.50 7.69 12.58
N LEU A 112 -2.62 7.41 11.60
CA LEU A 112 -2.97 7.32 10.17
C LEU A 112 -4.15 6.38 9.88
N TRP A 113 -4.31 5.34 10.68
CA TRP A 113 -5.34 4.31 10.55
C TRP A 113 -6.58 4.58 11.40
N ASN A 114 -6.56 5.60 12.26
CA ASN A 114 -7.71 6.00 13.04
C ASN A 114 -8.65 6.86 12.19
N ARG A 115 -9.88 6.38 12.00
CA ARG A 115 -10.90 7.06 11.17
C ARG A 115 -11.27 8.44 11.70
N GLU A 116 -11.21 8.62 13.01
CA GLU A 116 -11.56 9.86 13.72
C GLU A 116 -10.37 10.82 13.87
N ALA A 117 -9.16 10.42 13.45
CA ALA A 117 -7.99 11.27 13.54
C ALA A 117 -8.14 12.55 12.68
N PRO A 118 -7.60 13.68 13.16
CA PRO A 118 -7.48 14.91 12.37
C PRO A 118 -6.81 14.65 11.02
N LYS A 119 -7.46 15.06 9.93
CA LYS A 119 -6.98 14.84 8.56
C LYS A 119 -7.45 15.95 7.62
N GLY A 120 -6.69 16.17 6.56
CA GLY A 120 -7.00 17.18 5.54
C GLY A 120 -6.09 18.40 5.59
N LEU A 121 -6.54 19.48 4.96
CA LEU A 121 -5.74 20.70 4.78
C LEU A 121 -6.22 21.80 5.72
N LYS A 122 -5.32 22.74 6.07
CA LYS A 122 -5.74 23.99 6.71
C LYS A 122 -6.43 24.87 5.65
N LEU A 123 -7.68 25.24 5.92
CA LEU A 123 -8.48 26.05 5.00
C LEU A 123 -8.37 27.53 5.35
N TYR A 124 -8.00 28.30 4.33
CA TYR A 124 -8.05 29.75 4.31
C TYR A 124 -9.03 30.21 3.23
N VAL A 125 -9.74 31.29 3.53
CA VAL A 125 -10.62 31.97 2.57
C VAL A 125 -10.20 33.42 2.54
N GLN A 126 -9.79 33.92 1.37
CA GLN A 126 -9.28 35.28 1.22
C GLN A 126 -8.16 35.59 2.23
N ARG A 127 -7.24 34.63 2.45
CA ARG A 127 -6.15 34.70 3.44
C ARG A 127 -6.59 34.72 4.91
N VAL A 128 -7.87 34.57 5.21
CA VAL A 128 -8.40 34.44 6.56
C VAL A 128 -8.47 32.96 6.91
N PHE A 129 -7.87 32.57 8.03
CA PHE A 129 -7.97 31.20 8.53
C PHE A 129 -9.42 30.87 8.88
N ILE A 130 -9.90 29.72 8.42
CA ILE A 130 -11.27 29.26 8.66
C ILE A 130 -11.27 28.05 9.59
N MET A 131 -10.53 27.00 9.23
CA MET A 131 -10.48 25.77 10.01
C MET A 131 -9.24 24.92 9.68
N ASP A 132 -8.85 24.09 10.63
CA ASP A 132 -7.91 22.99 10.41
C ASP A 132 -8.66 21.75 9.85
N ASP A 133 -7.90 20.77 9.35
CA ASP A 133 -8.40 19.44 9.01
C ASP A 133 -9.60 19.44 8.05
N ALA A 134 -9.56 20.26 7.00
CA ALA A 134 -10.57 20.27 5.96
C ALA A 134 -10.39 19.06 5.04
N ASP A 135 -10.96 17.93 5.46
CA ASP A 135 -10.89 16.64 4.77
C ASP A 135 -11.75 16.58 3.49
N GLN A 136 -12.61 17.56 3.25
CA GLN A 136 -13.42 17.67 2.03
C GLN A 136 -12.57 17.92 0.77
N PHE A 137 -11.32 18.40 0.92
CA PHE A 137 -10.46 18.79 -0.19
C PHE A 137 -9.55 17.68 -0.72
N LEU A 138 -9.50 16.52 -0.05
CA LEU A 138 -8.71 15.38 -0.49
C LEU A 138 -9.47 14.07 -0.21
N PRO A 139 -9.32 13.05 -1.07
CA PRO A 139 -9.88 11.73 -0.81
C PRO A 139 -9.16 11.03 0.34
N LEU A 140 -9.80 10.01 0.92
CA LEU A 140 -9.32 9.33 2.13
C LEU A 140 -7.98 8.62 1.91
N TYR A 141 -7.73 8.07 0.72
CA TYR A 141 -6.44 7.48 0.35
C TYR A 141 -5.29 8.50 0.23
N LEU A 142 -5.57 9.82 0.33
CA LEU A 142 -4.55 10.89 0.41
C LEU A 142 -4.53 11.60 1.77
N ARG A 143 -5.11 10.99 2.81
CA ARG A 143 -5.20 11.57 4.17
C ARG A 143 -3.85 11.89 4.84
N PHE A 144 -2.75 11.36 4.32
CA PHE A 144 -1.40 11.67 4.80
C PHE A 144 -0.91 13.05 4.38
N VAL A 145 -1.50 13.64 3.33
CA VAL A 145 -1.07 14.96 2.83
C VAL A 145 -1.31 16.02 3.91
N ARG A 146 -0.35 16.92 4.07
CA ARG A 146 -0.44 18.09 4.94
C ARG A 146 -0.30 19.35 4.11
N GLY A 147 -0.86 20.46 4.56
CA GLY A 147 -0.72 21.70 3.82
C GLY A 147 -1.82 22.71 4.05
N VAL A 148 -1.86 23.68 3.14
CA VAL A 148 -2.82 24.78 3.15
C VAL A 148 -3.53 24.87 1.81
N ILE A 149 -4.79 25.28 1.86
CA ILE A 149 -5.59 25.69 0.71
C ILE A 149 -6.18 27.07 1.03
N ASP A 150 -5.92 28.04 0.17
CA ASP A 150 -6.43 29.41 0.27
C ASP A 150 -7.27 29.71 -0.97
N THR A 151 -8.57 29.89 -0.80
CA THR A 151 -9.53 30.05 -1.91
C THR A 151 -10.31 31.37 -1.80
N ASN A 152 -10.56 32.00 -2.94
CA ASN A 152 -11.43 33.18 -3.02
C ASN A 152 -12.88 32.80 -3.35
N ASP A 153 -13.13 31.53 -3.69
CA ASP A 153 -14.42 31.04 -4.22
C ASP A 153 -15.40 30.58 -3.13
N LEU A 154 -15.04 30.72 -1.84
CA LEU A 154 -15.88 30.35 -0.70
C LEU A 154 -16.23 31.58 0.14
N SER A 155 -17.34 31.47 0.88
CA SER A 155 -17.72 32.47 1.88
C SER A 155 -16.92 32.30 3.17
N LEU A 156 -16.62 33.40 3.86
CA LEU A 156 -15.95 33.38 5.17
C LEU A 156 -16.77 32.66 6.26
N ASN A 157 -18.09 32.56 6.09
CA ASN A 157 -18.99 31.90 7.06
C ASN A 157 -19.16 30.39 6.79
N VAL A 158 -18.25 29.79 6.04
CA VAL A 158 -18.37 28.38 5.64
C VAL A 158 -18.12 27.43 6.82
N SER A 159 -19.03 26.47 7.01
CA SER A 159 -18.93 25.39 7.99
C SER A 159 -18.56 24.07 7.30
N ARG A 160 -18.17 23.04 8.07
CA ARG A 160 -17.87 21.71 7.52
C ARG A 160 -19.05 21.10 6.75
N GLU A 161 -20.27 21.30 7.25
CA GLU A 161 -21.50 20.84 6.58
C GLU A 161 -21.70 21.54 5.24
N LEU A 162 -21.47 22.86 5.19
CA LEU A 162 -21.54 23.62 3.95
C LEU A 162 -20.48 23.19 2.93
N LEU A 163 -19.25 22.87 3.38
CA LEU A 163 -18.19 22.38 2.49
C LEU A 163 -18.56 21.06 1.79
N GLN A 164 -19.25 20.15 2.48
CA GLN A 164 -19.62 18.84 1.92
C GLN A 164 -20.59 18.93 0.74
N GLN A 165 -21.44 19.97 0.71
CA GLN A 165 -22.46 20.16 -0.32
C GLN A 165 -22.03 21.12 -1.43
N ASP A 166 -20.82 21.68 -1.34
CA ASP A 166 -20.35 22.72 -2.24
C ASP A 166 -19.66 22.16 -3.50
N SER A 167 -20.23 22.45 -4.66
CA SER A 167 -19.71 22.02 -5.97
C SER A 167 -18.31 22.57 -6.31
N ASN A 168 -17.91 23.73 -5.75
CA ASN A 168 -16.54 24.24 -5.89
C ASN A 168 -15.58 23.38 -5.07
N VAL A 169 -15.94 22.98 -3.86
CA VAL A 169 -15.12 22.11 -3.01
C VAL A 169 -14.86 20.77 -3.69
N GLU A 170 -15.90 20.11 -4.22
CA GLU A 170 -15.76 18.83 -4.92
C GLU A 170 -14.76 18.90 -6.09
N ALA A 171 -14.80 20.00 -6.81
CA ALA A 171 -14.03 20.14 -8.02
C ALA A 171 -12.65 20.79 -7.77
N ILE A 172 -12.44 21.49 -6.65
CA ILE A 172 -11.12 21.75 -6.08
C ILE A 172 -10.51 20.43 -5.59
N ARG A 173 -11.26 19.58 -4.87
CA ARG A 173 -10.82 18.24 -4.44
C ARG A 173 -10.30 17.44 -5.63
N THR A 174 -11.07 17.32 -6.70
CA THR A 174 -10.66 16.65 -7.93
C THR A 174 -9.35 17.20 -8.50
N ALA A 175 -9.17 18.53 -8.48
CA ALA A 175 -7.97 19.17 -8.98
C ALA A 175 -6.76 18.92 -8.06
N LEU A 176 -6.94 19.02 -6.74
CA LEU A 176 -5.89 18.75 -5.75
C LEU A 176 -5.46 17.28 -5.76
N THR A 177 -6.39 16.34 -5.87
CA THR A 177 -6.09 14.91 -6.07
C THR A 177 -5.15 14.71 -7.25
N LYS A 178 -5.50 15.27 -8.42
CA LYS A 178 -4.65 15.18 -9.62
C LYS A 178 -3.27 15.82 -9.42
N ARG A 179 -3.19 16.90 -8.64
CA ARG A 179 -1.91 17.56 -8.30
C ARG A 179 -1.04 16.69 -7.39
N VAL A 180 -1.63 16.08 -6.37
CA VAL A 180 -0.90 15.17 -5.46
C VAL A 180 -0.40 13.95 -6.24
N LEU A 181 -1.27 13.29 -7.00
CA LEU A 181 -0.87 12.13 -7.82
C LEU A 181 0.23 12.50 -8.82
N GLY A 182 0.11 13.64 -9.51
CA GLY A 182 1.16 14.11 -10.42
C GLY A 182 2.48 14.44 -9.72
N MET A 183 2.43 14.95 -8.50
CA MET A 183 3.61 15.18 -7.67
C MET A 183 4.28 13.86 -7.28
N LEU A 184 3.50 12.84 -6.90
CA LEU A 184 4.00 11.50 -6.60
C LEU A 184 4.58 10.82 -7.86
N SER A 185 3.93 10.96 -9.02
CA SER A 185 4.46 10.40 -10.28
C SER A 185 5.79 11.04 -10.66
N LYS A 186 5.94 12.34 -10.43
CA LYS A 186 7.22 13.03 -10.65
C LYS A 186 8.28 12.53 -9.65
N LEU A 187 7.93 12.38 -8.38
CA LEU A 187 8.84 11.85 -7.36
C LEU A 187 9.32 10.43 -7.71
N ALA A 188 8.41 9.56 -8.15
CA ALA A 188 8.71 8.21 -8.59
C ALA A 188 9.71 8.15 -9.75
N LYS A 189 9.59 9.10 -10.69
CA LYS A 189 10.43 9.17 -11.89
C LYS A 189 11.79 9.81 -11.63
N ASP A 190 11.81 10.94 -10.92
CA ASP A 190 12.98 11.80 -10.80
C ASP A 190 13.84 11.42 -9.58
N GLU A 191 13.25 10.88 -8.51
CA GLU A 191 13.90 10.60 -7.23
C GLU A 191 13.42 9.25 -6.63
N PRO A 192 13.71 8.11 -7.28
CA PRO A 192 13.14 6.80 -6.92
C PRO A 192 13.45 6.36 -5.48
N GLU A 193 14.60 6.71 -4.91
CA GLU A 193 14.94 6.40 -3.51
C GLU A 193 14.02 7.14 -2.51
N LYS A 194 13.69 8.40 -2.79
CA LYS A 194 12.70 9.15 -1.99
C LYS A 194 11.30 8.60 -2.19
N TYR A 195 10.98 8.16 -3.40
CA TYR A 195 9.71 7.51 -3.67
C TYR A 195 9.57 6.19 -2.90
N GLN A 196 10.64 5.40 -2.80
CA GLN A 196 10.64 4.19 -1.98
C GLN A 196 10.36 4.54 -0.51
N SER A 197 11.01 5.57 0.03
CA SER A 197 10.75 6.03 1.41
C SER A 197 9.28 6.48 1.61
N PHE A 198 8.66 7.07 0.59
CA PHE A 198 7.23 7.37 0.60
C PHE A 198 6.37 6.08 0.56
N TRP A 199 6.73 5.14 -0.30
CA TRP A 199 6.00 3.89 -0.49
C TRP A 199 5.99 3.05 0.79
N ASP A 200 7.12 2.96 1.48
CA ASP A 200 7.26 2.20 2.73
C ASP A 200 6.31 2.71 3.83
N GLU A 201 6.05 4.02 3.86
CA GLU A 201 5.20 4.66 4.87
C GLU A 201 3.71 4.73 4.45
N PHE A 202 3.43 4.95 3.16
CA PHE A 202 2.09 5.31 2.68
C PHE A 202 1.54 4.40 1.58
N GLY A 203 2.30 3.42 1.09
CA GLY A 203 1.89 2.52 0.00
C GLY A 203 0.59 1.77 0.30
N LYS A 204 0.43 1.29 1.54
CA LYS A 204 -0.80 0.61 1.99
C LYS A 204 -2.02 1.53 1.92
N VAL A 205 -1.85 2.81 2.26
CA VAL A 205 -2.92 3.82 2.18
C VAL A 205 -3.20 4.17 0.72
N LEU A 206 -2.17 4.26 -0.12
CA LEU A 206 -2.33 4.56 -1.54
C LEU A 206 -3.09 3.45 -2.28
N LYS A 207 -2.88 2.18 -1.91
CA LYS A 207 -3.62 1.01 -2.44
C LYS A 207 -5.14 1.16 -2.28
N GLU A 208 -5.61 1.81 -1.21
CA GLU A 208 -7.05 2.06 -0.96
C GLU A 208 -7.71 2.85 -2.11
N GLY A 209 -6.96 3.73 -2.77
CA GLY A 209 -7.46 4.57 -3.86
C GLY A 209 -8.00 3.79 -5.06
N SER A 210 -7.56 2.54 -5.26
CA SER A 210 -7.97 1.72 -6.42
C SER A 210 -9.46 1.39 -6.43
N ALA A 211 -10.09 1.31 -5.25
CA ALA A 211 -11.53 1.12 -5.12
C ALA A 211 -12.30 2.44 -4.93
N GLU A 212 -11.68 3.43 -4.27
CA GLU A 212 -12.34 4.70 -3.95
C GLU A 212 -12.39 5.67 -5.14
N ASP A 213 -11.41 5.63 -6.05
CA ASP A 213 -11.20 6.64 -7.09
C ASP A 213 -10.96 6.02 -8.47
N LEU A 214 -12.04 5.47 -9.03
CA LEU A 214 -12.05 4.87 -10.37
C LEU A 214 -11.57 5.84 -11.46
N ALA A 215 -11.78 7.15 -11.29
CA ALA A 215 -11.38 8.16 -12.26
C ALA A 215 -9.86 8.36 -12.34
N ASN A 216 -9.11 7.97 -11.30
CA ASN A 216 -7.65 8.03 -11.26
C ASN A 216 -6.99 6.65 -11.16
N ARG A 217 -7.76 5.56 -11.35
CA ARG A 217 -7.29 4.17 -11.18
C ARG A 217 -6.01 3.85 -11.95
N GLU A 218 -5.92 4.26 -13.21
CA GLU A 218 -4.73 4.04 -14.05
C GLU A 218 -3.49 4.76 -13.48
N LYS A 219 -3.63 6.02 -13.08
CA LYS A 219 -2.53 6.78 -12.46
C LYS A 219 -2.09 6.20 -11.13
N LEU A 220 -3.06 5.71 -10.35
CA LEU A 220 -2.78 5.03 -9.09
C LEU A 220 -2.01 3.74 -9.34
N ALA A 221 -2.42 2.93 -10.32
CA ALA A 221 -1.75 1.68 -10.69
C ALA A 221 -0.26 1.90 -11.02
N ASN A 222 0.09 2.95 -11.77
CA ASN A 222 1.49 3.28 -12.11
C ASN A 222 2.34 3.69 -10.89
N LEU A 223 1.69 4.18 -9.83
CA LEU A 223 2.35 4.54 -8.58
C LEU A 223 2.59 3.34 -7.67
N LEU A 224 1.90 2.22 -7.86
CA LEU A 224 2.03 1.08 -6.97
C LEU A 224 3.40 0.40 -7.12
N ARG A 225 3.90 -0.16 -6.03
CA ARG A 225 5.10 -0.98 -6.00
C ARG A 225 4.82 -2.33 -5.37
N PHE A 226 5.54 -3.35 -5.82
CA PHE A 226 5.29 -4.73 -5.46
C PHE A 226 6.61 -5.46 -5.27
N SER A 227 6.56 -6.52 -4.47
CA SER A 227 7.57 -7.56 -4.47
C SER A 227 7.20 -8.56 -5.57
N THR A 228 8.20 -9.13 -6.25
CA THR A 228 7.96 -10.09 -7.34
C THR A 228 8.98 -11.21 -7.30
N THR A 229 8.70 -12.31 -8.01
CA THR A 229 9.66 -13.41 -8.15
C THR A 229 10.93 -13.02 -8.92
N TYR A 230 10.95 -11.87 -9.61
CA TYR A 230 12.13 -11.37 -10.31
C TYR A 230 13.23 -10.89 -9.34
N THR A 231 12.86 -10.12 -8.31
CA THR A 231 13.80 -9.69 -7.27
C THR A 231 13.88 -10.66 -6.09
N ASP A 232 12.80 -11.41 -5.85
CA ASP A 232 12.67 -12.38 -4.75
C ASP A 232 12.98 -11.76 -3.37
N SER A 233 12.67 -10.47 -3.23
CA SER A 233 12.92 -9.60 -2.07
C SER A 233 11.62 -9.08 -1.45
N GLU A 234 11.61 -8.96 -0.12
CA GLU A 234 10.49 -8.38 0.63
C GLU A 234 10.30 -6.89 0.33
N ASN A 235 11.34 -6.22 -0.15
CA ASN A 235 11.24 -4.83 -0.57
C ASN A 235 10.27 -4.71 -1.76
N GLN A 236 9.24 -3.86 -1.63
CA GLN A 236 8.29 -3.59 -2.69
C GLN A 236 8.81 -2.46 -3.57
N ASP A 237 9.60 -2.79 -4.58
CA ASP A 237 10.29 -1.82 -5.46
C ASP A 237 9.98 -2.00 -6.96
N GLN A 238 9.20 -3.01 -7.34
CA GLN A 238 8.83 -3.26 -8.73
C GLN A 238 7.50 -2.59 -9.09
N SER A 239 7.44 -1.85 -10.20
CA SER A 239 6.18 -1.31 -10.73
C SER A 239 5.47 -2.30 -11.66
N LEU A 240 4.19 -2.07 -11.97
CA LEU A 240 3.49 -2.82 -13.02
C LEU A 240 4.09 -2.54 -14.40
N GLU A 241 4.54 -1.31 -14.67
CA GLU A 241 5.23 -0.97 -15.93
C GLU A 241 6.51 -1.82 -16.09
N ASP A 242 7.28 -1.98 -15.01
CA ASP A 242 8.50 -2.81 -15.01
C ASP A 242 8.18 -4.29 -15.24
N TYR A 243 7.10 -4.80 -14.63
CA TYR A 243 6.60 -6.16 -14.85
C TYR A 243 6.23 -6.38 -16.32
N ILE A 244 5.43 -5.47 -16.90
CA ILE A 244 5.03 -5.54 -18.31
C ILE A 244 6.25 -5.46 -19.22
N GLY A 245 7.25 -4.63 -18.89
CA GLY A 245 8.50 -4.53 -19.64
C GLY A 245 9.34 -5.82 -19.66
N ARG A 246 9.10 -6.75 -18.73
CA ARG A 246 9.82 -8.03 -18.62
C ARG A 246 8.97 -9.26 -18.96
N LYS A 247 7.67 -9.10 -19.20
CA LYS A 247 6.77 -10.23 -19.47
C LYS A 247 7.19 -10.97 -20.76
N ALA A 248 6.83 -12.25 -20.85
CA ALA A 248 7.02 -13.00 -22.09
C ALA A 248 6.06 -12.53 -23.20
N ASP A 249 6.45 -12.70 -24.46
CA ASP A 249 5.62 -12.26 -25.61
C ASP A 249 4.26 -12.96 -25.64
N ALA A 250 4.24 -14.27 -25.35
CA ALA A 250 3.02 -15.09 -25.32
C ALA A 250 2.20 -14.92 -24.03
N GLN A 251 2.68 -14.15 -23.05
CA GLN A 251 1.98 -13.91 -21.79
C GLN A 251 0.91 -12.83 -21.96
N ASP A 252 -0.35 -13.20 -21.68
CA ASP A 252 -1.55 -12.37 -21.80
C ASP A 252 -2.15 -11.93 -20.45
N LYS A 253 -1.65 -12.47 -19.33
CA LYS A 253 -2.12 -12.20 -17.97
C LYS A 253 -0.99 -11.74 -17.06
N ILE A 254 -1.33 -10.96 -16.03
CA ILE A 254 -0.44 -10.62 -14.91
C ILE A 254 -0.69 -11.63 -13.80
N TYR A 255 0.32 -12.42 -13.46
CA TYR A 255 0.17 -13.47 -12.45
C TYR A 255 0.53 -12.93 -11.07
N TYR A 256 -0.27 -13.30 -10.06
CA TYR A 256 -0.01 -12.93 -8.67
C TYR A 256 -0.38 -14.04 -7.69
N ILE A 257 0.21 -13.96 -6.50
CA ILE A 257 -0.20 -14.71 -5.31
C ILE A 257 -0.40 -13.74 -4.15
N ALA A 258 -1.45 -13.98 -3.34
CA ALA A 258 -1.66 -13.27 -2.09
C ALA A 258 -1.51 -14.25 -0.91
N ALA A 259 -0.67 -13.90 0.07
CA ALA A 259 -0.41 -14.73 1.23
C ALA A 259 -0.24 -13.91 2.52
N ASP A 260 -0.20 -14.60 3.66
CA ASP A 260 0.03 -14.01 4.97
C ASP A 260 1.52 -13.69 5.17
N GLY A 261 1.96 -12.61 4.52
CA GLY A 261 3.36 -12.17 4.56
C GLY A 261 4.21 -12.68 3.41
N PHE A 262 5.36 -12.02 3.23
CA PHE A 262 6.24 -12.22 2.09
C PHE A 262 6.79 -13.64 1.99
N ASN A 263 7.23 -14.23 3.10
CA ASN A 263 7.82 -15.57 3.10
C ASN A 263 6.81 -16.66 2.71
N ALA A 264 5.54 -16.49 3.10
CA ALA A 264 4.46 -17.41 2.72
C ALA A 264 4.19 -17.31 1.21
N ALA A 265 4.11 -16.09 0.66
CA ALA A 265 3.95 -15.88 -0.78
C ALA A 265 5.12 -16.46 -1.57
N LYS A 266 6.35 -16.12 -1.18
CA LYS A 266 7.60 -16.52 -1.84
C LYS A 266 7.83 -18.03 -1.86
N SER A 267 7.40 -18.74 -0.82
CA SER A 267 7.66 -20.17 -0.63
C SER A 267 6.48 -21.06 -1.03
N SER A 268 5.42 -20.49 -1.63
CA SER A 268 4.24 -21.25 -2.02
C SER A 268 4.57 -22.26 -3.13
N PRO A 269 4.07 -23.51 -3.03
CA PRO A 269 4.16 -24.50 -4.10
C PRO A 269 3.56 -24.02 -5.43
N HIS A 270 2.58 -23.10 -5.38
CA HIS A 270 1.95 -22.55 -6.58
C HIS A 270 2.92 -21.80 -7.49
N LEU A 271 4.09 -21.36 -6.98
CA LEU A 271 5.11 -20.66 -7.76
C LEU A 271 6.01 -21.59 -8.58
N GLU A 272 6.03 -22.89 -8.31
CA GLU A 272 7.02 -23.82 -8.86
C GLU A 272 7.04 -23.85 -10.39
N ILE A 273 5.88 -24.05 -11.03
CA ILE A 273 5.78 -24.06 -12.49
C ILE A 273 6.11 -22.69 -13.10
N PHE A 274 5.77 -21.60 -12.43
CA PHE A 274 6.07 -20.23 -12.89
C PHE A 274 7.57 -19.98 -12.88
N ARG A 275 8.24 -20.34 -11.78
CA ARG A 275 9.71 -20.29 -11.67
C ARG A 275 10.37 -21.16 -12.73
N LYS A 276 9.84 -22.36 -12.99
CA LYS A 276 10.35 -23.27 -14.02
C LYS A 276 10.20 -22.72 -15.44
N LYS A 277 9.06 -22.08 -15.75
CA LYS A 277 8.79 -21.42 -17.06
C LYS A 277 9.35 -19.99 -17.15
N GLY A 278 10.03 -19.49 -16.12
CA GLY A 278 10.57 -18.13 -16.09
C GLY A 278 9.50 -17.02 -16.11
N ILE A 279 8.28 -17.30 -15.67
CA ILE A 279 7.18 -16.33 -15.62
C ILE A 279 7.25 -15.56 -14.30
N GLU A 280 7.29 -14.24 -14.39
CA GLU A 280 7.27 -13.36 -13.22
C GLU A 280 5.89 -13.39 -12.53
N VAL A 281 5.88 -13.45 -11.20
CA VAL A 281 4.66 -13.43 -10.37
C VAL A 281 4.78 -12.31 -9.33
N LEU A 282 3.73 -11.52 -9.19
CA LEU A 282 3.60 -10.51 -8.12
C LEU A 282 3.34 -11.20 -6.77
N LEU A 283 4.09 -10.81 -5.75
CA LEU A 283 4.01 -11.36 -4.39
C LEU A 283 3.29 -10.36 -3.49
N PHE A 284 2.01 -10.61 -3.23
CA PHE A 284 1.20 -9.78 -2.35
C PHE A 284 1.24 -10.32 -0.92
N SER A 285 1.55 -9.43 0.02
CA SER A 285 1.84 -9.77 1.42
C SER A 285 1.10 -8.88 2.41
N ASP A 286 0.43 -7.82 1.94
CA ASP A 286 -0.35 -6.94 2.80
C ASP A 286 -1.82 -7.36 2.81
N ALA A 287 -2.50 -7.20 3.95
CA ALA A 287 -3.93 -7.53 4.07
C ALA A 287 -4.84 -6.73 3.11
N ILE A 288 -4.40 -5.55 2.67
CA ILE A 288 -5.15 -4.71 1.70
C ILE A 288 -5.05 -5.25 0.27
N ASP A 289 -4.08 -6.12 -0.03
CA ASP A 289 -3.77 -6.53 -1.40
C ASP A 289 -4.89 -7.34 -2.05
N GLU A 290 -5.46 -8.33 -1.34
CA GLU A 290 -6.60 -9.10 -1.88
C GLU A 290 -7.78 -8.20 -2.23
N TRP A 291 -8.01 -7.16 -1.43
CA TRP A 291 -9.06 -6.19 -1.70
C TRP A 291 -8.70 -5.27 -2.87
N PHE A 292 -7.45 -4.81 -2.95
CA PHE A 292 -6.93 -3.99 -4.02
C PHE A 292 -7.07 -4.67 -5.39
N VAL A 293 -6.63 -5.92 -5.51
CA VAL A 293 -6.60 -6.65 -6.79
C VAL A 293 -8.00 -6.83 -7.35
N GLY A 294 -8.98 -7.10 -6.49
CA GLY A 294 -10.38 -7.21 -6.88
C GLY A 294 -10.96 -5.93 -7.50
N HIS A 295 -10.39 -4.75 -7.21
CA HIS A 295 -10.83 -3.47 -7.77
C HIS A 295 -9.98 -2.98 -8.95
N LEU A 296 -8.70 -3.37 -9.02
CA LEU A 296 -7.86 -3.03 -10.16
C LEU A 296 -8.38 -3.71 -11.44
N GLY A 297 -8.64 -5.02 -11.38
CA GLY A 297 -9.19 -5.83 -12.47
C GLY A 297 -8.19 -6.10 -13.61
N GLU A 298 -7.71 -5.04 -14.25
CA GLU A 298 -6.77 -5.11 -15.38
C GLU A 298 -5.77 -3.94 -15.37
N PHE A 299 -4.65 -4.14 -16.03
CA PHE A 299 -3.62 -3.12 -16.26
C PHE A 299 -3.08 -3.28 -17.68
N GLU A 300 -3.08 -2.21 -18.48
CA GLU A 300 -2.73 -2.24 -19.91
C GLU A 300 -3.42 -3.39 -20.67
N GLU A 301 -4.74 -3.54 -20.47
CA GLU A 301 -5.59 -4.60 -21.06
C GLU A 301 -5.27 -6.04 -20.60
N MET A 302 -4.28 -6.22 -19.71
CA MET A 302 -3.95 -7.52 -19.13
C MET A 302 -4.69 -7.74 -17.81
N GLN A 303 -5.40 -8.85 -17.72
CA GLN A 303 -6.11 -9.24 -16.50
C GLN A 303 -5.14 -9.78 -15.44
N LEU A 304 -5.42 -9.47 -14.18
CA LEU A 304 -4.70 -10.06 -13.05
C LEU A 304 -5.27 -11.46 -12.75
N ARG A 305 -4.41 -12.49 -12.66
CA ARG A 305 -4.78 -13.88 -12.38
C ARG A 305 -4.08 -14.39 -11.11
N ASP A 306 -4.91 -14.80 -10.15
CA ASP A 306 -4.49 -15.50 -8.94
C ASP A 306 -3.99 -16.90 -9.31
N ILE A 307 -2.74 -17.23 -8.96
CA ILE A 307 -2.14 -18.53 -9.27
C ILE A 307 -2.63 -19.65 -8.34
N THR A 308 -3.31 -19.30 -7.24
CA THR A 308 -3.86 -20.27 -6.26
C THR A 308 -5.26 -20.75 -6.63
N ARG A 309 -5.88 -20.17 -7.67
CA ARG A 309 -7.28 -20.42 -8.06
C ARG A 309 -7.44 -21.25 -9.32
N GLY A 310 -8.49 -22.08 -9.32
CA GLY A 310 -9.00 -22.76 -10.51
C GLY A 310 -7.96 -23.67 -11.17
N GLU A 311 -8.24 -24.11 -12.40
CA GLU A 311 -7.21 -24.77 -13.22
C GLU A 311 -6.23 -23.73 -13.79
N LEU A 312 -4.96 -24.11 -13.86
CA LEU A 312 -3.90 -23.26 -14.34
C LEU A 312 -3.67 -23.51 -15.84
N ASP A 313 -4.14 -22.58 -16.67
CA ASP A 313 -3.84 -22.54 -18.10
C ASP A 313 -2.67 -21.56 -18.31
N LEU A 314 -1.47 -22.11 -18.50
CA LEU A 314 -0.28 -21.32 -18.79
C LEU A 314 0.03 -21.39 -20.28
N PRO A 315 0.30 -20.25 -20.94
CA PRO A 315 0.71 -20.27 -22.32
C PRO A 315 1.97 -21.14 -22.51
N ASP A 316 2.08 -21.76 -23.69
CA ASP A 316 3.29 -22.47 -24.10
C ASP A 316 4.37 -21.44 -24.45
N ILE A 317 5.13 -21.04 -23.43
CA ILE A 317 6.20 -20.04 -23.57
C ILE A 317 7.46 -20.66 -24.21
N ASP A 318 7.69 -21.96 -24.04
CA ASP A 318 8.89 -22.66 -24.53
C ASP A 318 8.62 -23.69 -25.65
N GLY A 319 7.39 -23.76 -26.18
CA GLY A 319 7.01 -24.75 -27.21
C GLY A 319 7.12 -26.22 -26.77
N GLY A 320 7.21 -26.46 -25.47
CA GLY A 320 7.24 -27.79 -24.85
C GLY A 320 5.83 -28.24 -24.50
N ASP A 321 5.42 -29.34 -25.12
CA ASP A 321 4.19 -30.12 -24.96
C ASP A 321 3.69 -30.17 -23.49
N SER A 322 2.93 -29.16 -23.04
CA SER A 322 2.66 -28.98 -21.60
C SER A 322 1.29 -29.44 -21.11
N ASP A 323 0.46 -30.06 -21.96
CA ASP A 323 -0.86 -30.54 -21.50
C ASP A 323 -1.41 -31.83 -22.15
N SER A 324 -0.69 -32.46 -23.09
CA SER A 324 -1.20 -33.62 -23.83
C SER A 324 -1.32 -34.92 -23.02
N ASN A 325 -0.82 -34.96 -21.77
CA ASN A 325 -0.79 -36.15 -20.92
C ASN A 325 -1.59 -36.04 -19.61
N LYS A 326 -2.31 -34.93 -19.38
CA LYS A 326 -3.07 -34.73 -18.13
C LYS A 326 -4.21 -35.76 -17.99
N ASP A 327 -4.99 -35.96 -19.06
CA ASP A 327 -6.08 -36.94 -19.08
C ASP A 327 -5.59 -38.38 -18.86
N GLN A 328 -4.41 -38.71 -19.41
CA GLN A 328 -3.80 -40.02 -19.19
C GLN A 328 -3.39 -40.20 -17.72
N LYS A 329 -2.76 -39.18 -17.11
CA LYS A 329 -2.38 -39.21 -15.69
C LYS A 329 -3.59 -39.26 -14.76
N VAL A 330 -4.70 -38.62 -15.12
CA VAL A 330 -5.96 -38.74 -14.35
C VAL A 330 -6.43 -40.19 -14.33
N GLU A 331 -6.49 -40.85 -15.49
CA GLU A 331 -6.93 -42.25 -15.57
C GLU A 331 -5.96 -43.21 -14.86
N GLU A 332 -4.64 -42.98 -14.96
CA GLU A 332 -3.63 -43.79 -14.25
C GLU A 332 -3.72 -43.70 -12.72
N HIS A 333 -4.16 -42.55 -12.19
CA HIS A 333 -4.24 -42.31 -10.74
C HIS A 333 -5.67 -42.33 -10.18
N LYS A 334 -6.66 -42.74 -10.96
CA LYS A 334 -8.08 -42.69 -10.59
C LYS A 334 -8.40 -43.39 -9.26
N GLU A 335 -7.86 -44.59 -9.04
CA GLU A 335 -8.07 -45.33 -7.78
C GLU A 335 -7.52 -44.58 -6.56
N LEU A 336 -6.37 -43.92 -6.70
CA LEU A 336 -5.77 -43.11 -5.63
C LEU A 336 -6.64 -41.87 -5.33
N LEU A 337 -7.11 -41.19 -6.37
CA LEU A 337 -7.97 -40.01 -6.24
C LEU A 337 -9.26 -40.35 -5.48
N GLU A 338 -9.96 -41.43 -5.89
CA GLU A 338 -11.19 -41.89 -5.22
C GLU A 338 -10.94 -42.29 -3.76
N ARG A 339 -9.80 -42.94 -3.47
CA ARG A 339 -9.43 -43.33 -2.10
C ARG A 339 -9.13 -42.11 -1.22
N LEU A 340 -8.50 -41.08 -1.78
CA LEU A 340 -8.23 -39.82 -1.10
C LEU A 340 -9.50 -39.00 -0.86
N GLU A 341 -10.38 -38.88 -1.86
CA GLU A 341 -11.67 -38.20 -1.70
C GLU A 341 -12.51 -38.81 -0.57
N LYS A 342 -12.51 -40.15 -0.48
CA LYS A 342 -13.21 -40.86 0.59
C LYS A 342 -12.62 -40.58 1.97
N GLU A 343 -11.29 -40.51 2.08
CA GLU A 343 -10.61 -40.27 3.36
C GLU A 343 -10.72 -38.81 3.81
N LEU A 344 -10.66 -37.87 2.88
CA LEU A 344 -10.72 -36.41 3.11
C LEU A 344 -12.15 -35.86 3.00
N ASN A 345 -13.17 -36.72 3.00
CA ASN A 345 -14.56 -36.33 2.79
C ASN A 345 -15.01 -35.31 3.85
N GLY A 346 -15.55 -34.18 3.39
CA GLY A 346 -15.98 -33.06 4.23
C GLY A 346 -14.90 -32.02 4.49
N GLU A 347 -13.65 -32.26 4.07
CA GLU A 347 -12.53 -31.31 4.20
C GLU A 347 -12.03 -30.77 2.86
N VAL A 348 -12.30 -31.48 1.76
CA VAL A 348 -11.99 -31.08 0.39
C VAL A 348 -13.24 -31.09 -0.47
N ASN A 349 -13.28 -30.20 -1.47
CA ASN A 349 -14.34 -30.19 -2.48
C ASN A 349 -14.07 -31.24 -3.57
N GLU A 350 -12.81 -31.40 -3.95
CA GLU A 350 -12.35 -32.25 -5.05
C GLU A 350 -10.89 -32.65 -4.80
N VAL A 351 -10.50 -33.86 -5.23
CA VAL A 351 -9.09 -34.27 -5.30
C VAL A 351 -8.72 -34.51 -6.77
N ARG A 352 -7.67 -33.86 -7.27
CA ARG A 352 -7.26 -33.98 -8.67
C ARG A 352 -5.75 -33.96 -8.86
N VAL A 353 -5.29 -34.41 -10.03
CA VAL A 353 -3.87 -34.23 -10.43
C VAL A 353 -3.64 -32.83 -10.99
N THR A 354 -2.41 -32.34 -10.87
CA THR A 354 -2.03 -31.02 -11.37
C THR A 354 -0.68 -31.03 -12.06
N SER A 355 -0.54 -30.15 -13.05
CA SER A 355 0.71 -29.86 -13.75
C SER A 355 1.44 -28.64 -13.16
N ARG A 356 0.85 -27.96 -12.16
CA ARG A 356 1.44 -26.74 -11.57
C ARG A 356 2.60 -27.00 -10.60
N LEU A 357 2.75 -28.23 -10.14
CA LEU A 357 3.74 -28.64 -9.15
C LEU A 357 4.91 -29.32 -9.83
N THR A 358 6.12 -29.08 -9.32
CA THR A 358 7.36 -29.73 -9.79
C THR A 358 8.01 -30.52 -8.67
N ASP A 359 8.31 -29.87 -7.54
CA ASP A 359 9.03 -30.45 -6.41
C ASP A 359 8.09 -30.78 -5.25
N SER A 360 6.95 -30.10 -5.14
CA SER A 360 5.97 -30.39 -4.09
C SER A 360 5.10 -31.60 -4.43
N PRO A 361 4.74 -32.43 -3.42
CA PRO A 361 3.84 -33.56 -3.62
C PRO A 361 2.39 -33.15 -3.85
N ALA A 362 1.95 -32.08 -3.19
CA ALA A 362 0.56 -31.63 -3.21
C ALA A 362 0.42 -30.15 -2.82
N CYS A 363 -0.68 -29.52 -3.22
CA CYS A 363 -1.08 -28.17 -2.78
C CYS A 363 -2.60 -28.05 -2.63
N LEU A 364 -3.07 -26.96 -2.02
CA LEU A 364 -4.50 -26.66 -1.91
C LEU A 364 -4.86 -25.48 -2.80
N ALA A 365 -5.66 -25.72 -3.83
CA ALA A 365 -6.21 -24.68 -4.67
C ALA A 365 -7.58 -24.19 -4.16
N LEU A 366 -7.90 -22.93 -4.46
CA LEU A 366 -9.22 -22.35 -4.26
C LEU A 366 -10.09 -22.59 -5.49
N GLY A 367 -11.41 -22.72 -5.29
CA GLY A 367 -12.37 -22.66 -6.39
C GLY A 367 -12.29 -21.33 -7.14
N GLU A 368 -12.65 -21.31 -8.42
CA GLU A 368 -12.51 -20.11 -9.26
C GLU A 368 -13.28 -18.89 -8.73
N PHE A 369 -14.47 -19.13 -8.17
CA PHE A 369 -15.34 -18.09 -7.60
C PHE A 369 -15.25 -18.00 -6.06
N ASP A 370 -14.33 -18.74 -5.46
CA ASP A 370 -14.20 -18.77 -4.01
C ASP A 370 -13.61 -17.47 -3.48
N MET A 371 -14.01 -17.10 -2.27
CA MET A 371 -13.40 -16.01 -1.54
C MET A 371 -11.96 -16.39 -1.15
N GLY A 372 -11.02 -15.46 -1.34
CA GLY A 372 -9.60 -15.64 -0.99
C GLY A 372 -9.40 -15.89 0.50
N THR A 373 -8.29 -16.54 0.85
CA THR A 373 -8.03 -16.98 2.23
C THR A 373 -7.88 -15.80 3.18
N GLN A 374 -7.24 -14.69 2.79
CA GLN A 374 -7.09 -13.52 3.68
C GLN A 374 -8.42 -12.79 3.87
N MET A 375 -9.21 -12.61 2.79
CA MET A 375 -10.51 -11.98 2.89
C MET A 375 -11.45 -12.73 3.84
N ARG A 376 -11.43 -14.07 3.83
CA ARG A 376 -12.21 -14.87 4.79
C ARG A 376 -11.80 -14.60 6.22
N ARG A 377 -10.49 -14.65 6.51
CA ARG A 377 -9.96 -14.35 7.86
C ARG A 377 -10.35 -12.96 8.31
N LEU A 378 -10.29 -11.97 7.43
CA LEU A 378 -10.68 -10.59 7.72
C LEU A 378 -12.18 -10.49 8.08
N MET A 379 -13.04 -11.18 7.35
CA MET A 379 -14.48 -11.20 7.61
C MET A 379 -14.82 -11.93 8.92
N GLU A 380 -14.19 -13.08 9.19
CA GLU A 380 -14.33 -13.82 10.44
C GLU A 380 -13.86 -13.00 11.64
N ALA A 381 -12.70 -12.34 11.53
CA ALA A 381 -12.18 -11.43 12.55
C ALA A 381 -13.10 -10.23 12.80
N SER A 382 -13.85 -9.82 11.78
CA SER A 382 -14.87 -8.76 11.87
C SER A 382 -16.22 -9.27 12.41
N GLY A 383 -16.32 -10.54 12.80
CA GLY A 383 -17.53 -11.15 13.34
C GLY A 383 -18.60 -11.44 12.28
N GLN A 384 -18.26 -11.40 10.99
CA GLN A 384 -19.17 -11.79 9.92
C GLN A 384 -19.14 -13.30 9.71
N THR A 385 -20.31 -13.88 9.43
CA THR A 385 -20.42 -15.30 9.07
C THR A 385 -19.96 -15.48 7.62
N VAL A 386 -18.85 -16.18 7.43
CA VAL A 386 -18.33 -16.53 6.12
C VAL A 386 -18.83 -17.92 5.74
N PRO A 387 -19.40 -18.12 4.54
CA PRO A 387 -19.76 -19.45 4.07
C PRO A 387 -18.53 -20.37 4.04
N PRO A 388 -18.65 -21.63 4.49
CA PRO A 388 -17.55 -22.57 4.34
C PRO A 388 -17.27 -22.78 2.85
N SER A 389 -16.00 -22.75 2.45
CA SER A 389 -15.58 -23.32 1.17
C SER A 389 -14.40 -24.24 1.42
N LEU A 390 -14.55 -25.45 0.88
CA LEU A 390 -13.55 -26.50 0.95
C LEU A 390 -12.55 -26.31 -0.20
N PRO A 391 -11.25 -26.48 0.05
CA PRO A 391 -10.23 -26.43 -0.99
C PRO A 391 -10.34 -27.58 -1.99
N ILE A 392 -9.67 -27.43 -3.13
CA ILE A 392 -9.37 -28.50 -4.06
C ILE A 392 -7.98 -29.02 -3.71
N PHE A 393 -7.84 -30.32 -3.43
CA PHE A 393 -6.56 -30.94 -3.13
C PHE A 393 -5.90 -31.43 -4.42
N GLU A 394 -4.80 -30.77 -4.79
CA GLU A 394 -4.10 -31.06 -6.03
C GLU A 394 -2.83 -31.86 -5.78
N LEU A 395 -2.60 -32.91 -6.57
CA LEU A 395 -1.49 -33.84 -6.43
C LEU A 395 -0.54 -33.76 -7.62
N ASN A 396 0.75 -33.87 -7.32
CA ASN A 396 1.80 -34.04 -8.31
C ASN A 396 2.03 -35.53 -8.59
N PRO A 397 1.51 -36.10 -9.70
CA PRO A 397 1.63 -37.52 -9.98
C PRO A 397 3.08 -37.99 -10.18
N ASP A 398 3.98 -37.07 -10.58
CA ASP A 398 5.39 -37.40 -10.80
C ASP A 398 6.20 -37.42 -9.49
N HIS A 399 5.62 -36.98 -8.37
CA HIS A 399 6.34 -36.88 -7.11
C HIS A 399 6.46 -38.26 -6.41
N PRO A 400 7.65 -38.67 -5.94
CA PRO A 400 7.86 -39.99 -5.33
C PRO A 400 6.97 -40.31 -4.11
N LEU A 401 6.57 -39.30 -3.35
CA LEU A 401 5.63 -39.49 -2.22
C LEU A 401 4.22 -39.87 -2.70
N ILE A 402 3.78 -39.38 -3.86
CA ILE A 402 2.47 -39.72 -4.43
C ILE A 402 2.51 -41.16 -4.96
N GLY A 403 3.61 -41.56 -5.62
CA GLY A 403 3.83 -42.96 -5.99
C GLY A 403 3.82 -43.91 -4.78
N ARG A 404 4.54 -43.55 -3.70
CA ARG A 404 4.51 -44.35 -2.46
C ARG A 404 3.13 -44.43 -1.81
N LEU A 405 2.35 -43.34 -1.87
CA LEU A 405 0.99 -43.32 -1.35
C LEU A 405 0.07 -44.23 -2.17
N ALA A 406 0.23 -44.25 -3.50
CA ALA A 406 -0.52 -45.12 -4.40
C ALA A 406 -0.25 -46.61 -4.11
N ASP A 407 1.01 -46.95 -3.84
CA ASP A 407 1.43 -48.33 -3.57
C ASP A 407 1.12 -48.81 -2.13
N GLU A 408 0.62 -47.95 -1.24
CA GLU A 408 0.42 -48.30 0.17
C GLU A 408 -0.85 -49.16 0.36
N SER A 409 -0.61 -50.44 0.66
CA SER A 409 -1.66 -51.43 0.88
C SER A 409 -2.23 -51.42 2.31
N ASP A 410 -1.48 -50.95 3.31
CA ASP A 410 -1.98 -50.88 4.68
C ASP A 410 -2.93 -49.69 4.84
N ASP A 411 -4.18 -49.98 5.21
CA ASP A 411 -5.22 -48.96 5.30
C ASP A 411 -4.93 -47.89 6.36
N GLN A 412 -4.34 -48.25 7.50
CA GLN A 412 -4.07 -47.26 8.55
C GLN A 412 -2.89 -46.37 8.16
N ARG A 413 -1.85 -46.94 7.56
CA ARG A 413 -0.69 -46.20 7.08
C ARG A 413 -1.03 -45.31 5.90
N PHE A 414 -1.87 -45.77 4.97
CA PHE A 414 -2.39 -44.95 3.88
C PHE A 414 -3.10 -43.71 4.44
N LYS A 415 -3.98 -43.88 5.42
CA LYS A 415 -4.68 -42.76 6.07
C LYS A 415 -3.72 -41.79 6.74
N ASP A 416 -2.78 -42.31 7.52
CA ASP A 416 -1.80 -41.47 8.22
C ASP A 416 -0.95 -40.66 7.20
N LEU A 417 -0.52 -41.28 6.09
CA LEU A 417 0.22 -40.60 5.02
C LEU A 417 -0.63 -39.56 4.27
N ALA A 418 -1.86 -39.91 3.88
CA ALA A 418 -2.80 -39.03 3.21
C ALA A 418 -3.08 -37.78 4.07
N ARG A 419 -3.31 -37.96 5.37
CA ARG A 419 -3.53 -36.86 6.31
C ARG A 419 -2.29 -36.00 6.49
N VAL A 420 -1.11 -36.59 6.59
CA VAL A 420 0.13 -35.80 6.67
C VAL A 420 0.38 -34.99 5.40
N LEU A 421 0.11 -35.54 4.21
CA LEU A 421 0.23 -34.78 2.95
C LEU A 421 -0.77 -33.62 2.89
N PHE A 422 -2.01 -33.85 3.31
CA PHE A 422 -3.02 -32.80 3.39
C PHE A 422 -2.68 -31.70 4.40
N ASP A 423 -2.20 -32.08 5.59
CA ASP A 423 -1.75 -31.15 6.63
C ASP A 423 -0.53 -30.34 6.17
N GLN A 424 0.41 -30.96 5.44
CA GLN A 424 1.56 -30.28 4.84
C GLN A 424 1.15 -29.25 3.79
N ALA A 425 0.23 -29.62 2.88
CA ALA A 425 -0.31 -28.71 1.89
C ALA A 425 -1.07 -27.54 2.55
N SER A 426 -1.83 -27.82 3.62
CA SER A 426 -2.51 -26.80 4.42
C SER A 426 -1.53 -25.80 5.04
N LEU A 427 -0.45 -26.30 5.65
CA LEU A 427 0.60 -25.47 6.25
C LEU A 427 1.34 -24.62 5.21
N ALA A 428 1.62 -25.18 4.03
CA ALA A 428 2.25 -24.45 2.93
C ALA A 428 1.41 -23.26 2.45
N GLU A 429 0.08 -23.41 2.46
CA GLU A 429 -0.87 -22.32 2.17
C GLU A 429 -1.16 -21.42 3.39
N GLY A 430 -0.34 -21.52 4.44
CA GLY A 430 -0.44 -20.71 5.64
C GLY A 430 -1.68 -21.01 6.51
N ARG A 431 -2.38 -22.11 6.27
CA ARG A 431 -3.51 -22.55 7.11
C ARG A 431 -2.98 -23.28 8.33
N GLN A 432 -3.64 -23.07 9.47
CA GLN A 432 -3.36 -23.88 10.65
C GLN A 432 -4.13 -25.19 10.53
N PRO A 433 -3.49 -26.34 10.84
CA PRO A 433 -4.20 -27.61 10.98
C PRO A 433 -5.32 -27.46 12.02
N GLU A 434 -6.46 -28.11 11.80
CA GLU A 434 -7.58 -28.08 12.75
C GLU A 434 -7.18 -28.67 14.10
N ASP A 435 -6.40 -29.75 14.09
CA ASP A 435 -5.79 -30.37 15.27
C ASP A 435 -4.27 -30.53 15.10
N PRO A 436 -3.49 -29.53 15.52
CA PRO A 436 -2.03 -29.61 15.47
C PRO A 436 -1.46 -30.78 16.30
N GLY A 437 -2.15 -31.19 17.36
CA GLY A 437 -1.73 -32.31 18.20
C GLY A 437 -1.84 -33.64 17.46
N ALA A 438 -2.95 -33.87 16.76
CA ALA A 438 -3.15 -35.04 15.94
C ALA A 438 -2.15 -35.11 14.77
N PHE A 439 -1.86 -33.98 14.12
CA PHE A 439 -0.82 -33.91 13.08
C PHE A 439 0.55 -34.37 13.62
N VAL A 440 1.00 -33.82 14.74
CA VAL A 440 2.28 -34.19 15.36
C VAL A 440 2.30 -35.67 15.77
N GLN A 441 1.20 -36.19 16.32
CA GLN A 441 1.11 -37.60 16.68
C GLN A 441 1.21 -38.53 15.47
N ARG A 442 0.54 -38.21 14.35
CA ARG A 442 0.65 -38.95 13.08
C ARG A 442 2.08 -38.92 12.55
N LEU A 443 2.70 -37.74 12.52
CA LEU A 443 4.08 -37.58 12.06
C LEU A 443 5.05 -38.41 12.90
N ASN A 444 4.93 -38.36 14.23
CA ASN A 444 5.78 -39.14 15.14
C ASN A 444 5.63 -40.64 14.91
N ARG A 445 4.41 -41.13 14.67
CA ARG A 445 4.16 -42.55 14.36
C ARG A 445 4.87 -42.98 13.08
N LEU A 446 4.69 -42.22 12.00
CA LEU A 446 5.34 -42.51 10.71
C LEU A 446 6.87 -42.47 10.80
N LEU A 447 7.43 -41.56 11.60
CA LEU A 447 8.89 -41.48 11.83
C LEU A 447 9.41 -42.67 12.63
N LEU A 448 8.67 -43.16 13.62
CA LEU A 448 9.04 -44.36 14.38
C LEU A 448 8.96 -45.61 13.50
N ASP A 449 7.95 -45.71 12.65
CA ASP A 449 7.77 -46.83 11.71
C ASP A 449 8.86 -46.87 10.62
N LEU A 450 9.52 -45.75 10.33
CA LEU A 450 10.68 -45.68 9.44
C LEU A 450 11.99 -46.17 10.11
N SER A 451 12.03 -46.16 11.44
CA SER A 451 13.20 -46.56 12.24
C SER A 451 13.17 -48.02 12.69
N ALA A 452 12.03 -48.69 12.50
CA ALA A 452 11.81 -50.12 12.74
C ALA A 452 12.04 -50.91 11.45
#